data_AF-A0A0G0JFL4-F1
#
_entry.id   AF-A0A0G0JFL4-F1
#
_cell.length_a   1.000
_cell.length_b   1.000
_cell.length_c   1.000
_cell.angle_alpha   90.00
_cell.angle_beta   90.00
_cell.angle_gamma   90.00
#
_symmetry.space_group_name_H-M   'P 1'
#
loop_
_entity.id
_entity.type
_entity.pdbx_description
1 polymer ?
#
loop_
_entity_poly.entity_id
_entity_poly.type
_entity_poly.pdbx_seq_one_letter_code
_entity_poly.pdbx_strand_id
1 'polypeptide(L)'
;MPENTTSVTTKKCRHCQGIVDIKAKKCQHCSSDLRNWFIRHKIISIILIIILYAIGSQSLSDTNKARQAAKLNNDGSTTSTSAEVQNDNNLQVGQDSYLRLPNISDPGQKICLGTTTDDADKITKAMLANDFLGLLEIPGAFCVSNGTKVKLIEKDFPLRRVRIVEGVNKIDSDKVGLSGWVPLEFVVTN
;
A
#
# COMPACT_ATOMS: atom_id res chain seq x y z
N MET A 1 56.14 3.33 4.53
CA MET A 1 54.89 2.70 5.01
C MET A 1 54.11 2.28 3.78
N PRO A 2 53.90 0.97 3.50
CA PRO A 2 53.20 0.56 2.29
C PRO A 2 51.69 0.83 2.43
N GLU A 3 51.16 1.58 1.48
CA GLU A 3 49.73 1.84 1.30
C GLU A 3 49.05 0.54 0.85
N ASN A 4 48.25 -0.07 1.73
CA ASN A 4 47.47 -1.26 1.43
C ASN A 4 46.25 -0.87 0.58
N THR A 5 46.44 -0.77 -0.73
CA THR A 5 45.36 -0.69 -1.71
C THR A 5 44.58 -2.00 -1.71
N THR A 6 43.63 -2.11 -0.79
CA THR A 6 42.51 -3.04 -0.95
C THR A 6 41.76 -2.63 -2.21
N SER A 7 41.77 -3.49 -3.23
CA SER A 7 40.99 -3.31 -4.45
C SER A 7 39.51 -3.33 -4.08
N VAL A 8 38.95 -2.15 -3.79
CA VAL A 8 37.55 -1.99 -3.45
C VAL A 8 36.75 -2.27 -4.72
N THR A 9 36.32 -3.51 -4.86
CA THR A 9 35.36 -3.87 -5.90
C THR A 9 34.05 -3.15 -5.53
N THR A 10 33.62 -2.22 -6.38
CA THR A 10 32.42 -1.38 -6.18
C THR A 10 31.26 -1.91 -7.02
N LYS A 11 30.03 -1.75 -6.53
CA LYS A 11 28.79 -2.07 -7.26
C LYS A 11 27.87 -0.84 -7.28
N LYS A 12 26.94 -0.81 -8.24
CA LYS A 12 25.89 0.21 -8.28
C LYS A 12 24.75 -0.16 -7.35
N CYS A 13 24.21 0.81 -6.62
CA CYS A 13 23.01 0.64 -5.82
C CYS A 13 21.79 0.44 -6.71
N ARG A 14 20.89 -0.50 -6.36
CA ARG A 14 19.66 -0.77 -7.14
C ARG A 14 18.60 0.32 -7.01
N HIS A 15 18.69 1.17 -5.99
CA HIS A 15 17.68 2.20 -5.70
C HIS A 15 18.08 3.58 -6.20
N CYS A 16 19.29 4.03 -5.88
CA CYS A 16 19.77 5.37 -6.25
C CYS A 16 20.87 5.37 -7.32
N GLN A 17 21.29 4.18 -7.79
CA GLN A 17 22.36 4.01 -8.78
C GLN A 17 23.75 4.54 -8.38
N GLY A 18 23.89 5.09 -7.16
CA GLY A 18 25.18 5.51 -6.60
C GLY A 18 26.17 4.35 -6.45
N ILE A 19 27.46 4.68 -6.51
CA ILE A 19 28.55 3.72 -6.38
C ILE A 19 28.73 3.39 -4.91
N VAL A 20 28.72 2.09 -4.58
CA VAL A 20 28.87 1.60 -3.19
C VAL A 20 29.82 0.42 -3.14
N ASP A 21 30.46 0.22 -2.00
CA ASP A 21 31.34 -0.93 -1.80
C ASP A 21 30.57 -2.24 -1.94
N ILE A 22 31.18 -3.27 -2.53
CA ILE A 22 30.52 -4.58 -2.65
C ILE A 22 30.16 -5.17 -1.28
N LYS A 23 30.95 -4.87 -0.25
CA LYS A 23 30.72 -5.29 1.14
C LYS A 23 29.70 -4.43 1.89
N ALA A 24 29.28 -3.29 1.32
CA ALA A 24 28.31 -2.41 1.95
C ALA A 24 26.95 -3.10 2.06
N LYS A 25 26.44 -3.17 3.30
CA LYS A 25 25.14 -3.75 3.64
C LYS A 25 24.00 -2.73 3.48
N LYS A 26 24.32 -1.43 3.54
CA LYS A 26 23.42 -0.30 3.33
C LYS A 26 24.08 0.71 2.40
N CYS A 27 23.29 1.43 1.62
CA CYS A 27 23.80 2.50 0.76
C CYS A 27 24.07 3.76 1.59
N GLN A 28 25.20 4.43 1.37
CA GLN A 28 25.50 5.70 2.04
C GLN A 28 24.71 6.88 1.45
N HIS A 29 24.30 6.80 0.19
CA HIS A 29 23.58 7.89 -0.49
C HIS A 29 22.07 7.89 -0.21
N CYS A 30 21.43 6.71 -0.11
CA CYS A 30 19.98 6.60 0.03
C CYS A 30 19.52 5.77 1.23
N SER A 31 20.45 5.27 2.05
CA SER A 31 20.17 4.44 3.24
C SER A 31 19.39 3.15 2.99
N SER A 32 19.11 2.80 1.73
CA SER A 32 18.43 1.55 1.37
C SER A 32 19.29 0.33 1.69
N ASP A 33 18.64 -0.77 2.09
CA ASP A 33 19.31 -2.05 2.36
C ASP A 33 19.64 -2.76 1.03
N LEU A 34 20.89 -3.18 0.85
CA LEU A 34 21.38 -3.83 -0.38
C LEU A 34 21.47 -5.35 -0.26
N ARG A 35 21.04 -5.91 0.87
CA ARG A 35 21.05 -7.37 1.06
C ARG A 35 19.93 -8.00 0.26
N ASN A 36 20.21 -9.19 -0.27
CA ASN A 36 19.19 -10.00 -0.93
C ASN A 36 18.08 -10.34 0.07
N TRP A 37 16.82 -10.30 -0.36
CA TRP A 37 15.65 -10.55 0.49
C TRP A 37 15.73 -11.90 1.23
N PHE A 38 16.27 -12.92 0.56
CA PHE A 38 16.52 -14.26 1.13
C PHE A 38 17.48 -14.27 2.33
N ILE A 39 18.44 -13.35 2.39
CA ILE A 39 19.40 -13.24 3.51
C ILE A 39 18.76 -12.50 4.69
N ARG A 40 17.83 -11.57 4.43
CA ARG A 40 17.09 -10.81 5.44
C ARG A 40 16.05 -11.68 6.15
N HIS A 41 15.37 -12.55 5.42
CA HIS A 41 14.30 -13.39 5.94
C HIS A 41 14.66 -14.89 5.89
N LYS A 42 15.71 -15.27 6.63
CA LYS A 42 16.16 -16.67 6.71
C LYS A 42 15.03 -17.63 7.10
N ILE A 43 14.17 -17.22 8.02
CA ILE A 43 13.04 -18.03 8.52
C ILE A 43 12.01 -18.26 7.41
N ILE A 44 11.60 -17.21 6.70
CA ILE A 44 10.62 -17.31 5.59
C ILE A 44 11.20 -18.14 4.44
N SER A 45 12.49 -17.95 4.13
CA SER A 45 13.17 -18.74 3.10
C SER A 45 13.21 -20.22 3.43
N ILE A 46 13.43 -20.59 4.71
CA ILE A 46 13.42 -21.99 5.15
C ILE A 46 12.00 -22.57 5.06
N ILE A 47 10.99 -21.82 5.52
CA ILE A 47 9.58 -22.25 5.45
C ILE A 47 9.16 -22.49 3.98
N LEU A 48 9.55 -21.62 3.05
CA LEU A 48 9.22 -21.76 1.63
C LEU A 48 9.85 -23.03 1.04
N ILE A 49 11.09 -23.35 1.39
CA ILE A 49 11.75 -24.59 0.96
C ILE A 49 11.04 -25.83 1.53
N ILE A 50 10.61 -25.79 2.79
CA ILE A 50 9.85 -26.88 3.43
C ILE A 50 8.51 -27.09 2.72
N ILE A 51 7.80 -26.00 2.38
CA ILE A 51 6.54 -26.06 1.63
C ILE A 51 6.78 -26.65 0.24
N LEU A 52 7.81 -26.22 -0.49
CA LEU A 52 8.15 -26.80 -1.79
C LEU A 52 8.50 -28.29 -1.70
N TYR A 53 9.19 -28.71 -0.65
CA TYR A 53 9.51 -30.12 -0.42
C TYR A 53 8.28 -30.94 -0.05
N ALA A 54 7.34 -30.36 0.72
CA ALA A 54 6.08 -30.99 1.08
C ALA A 54 5.14 -31.18 -0.12
N ILE A 55 5.20 -30.28 -1.11
CA ILE A 55 4.41 -30.35 -2.35
C ILE A 55 5.15 -31.17 -3.44
N GLY A 56 6.47 -31.32 -3.31
CA GLY A 56 7.39 -31.95 -4.28
C GLY A 56 7.25 -33.45 -4.49
N SER A 57 6.32 -34.13 -3.81
CA SER A 57 5.97 -35.53 -4.11
C SER A 57 5.10 -35.70 -5.36
N GLN A 58 4.76 -34.62 -6.08
CA GLN A 58 3.93 -34.69 -7.28
C GLN A 58 4.61 -34.00 -8.48
N SER A 59 5.17 -34.85 -9.33
CA SER A 59 5.44 -34.71 -10.77
C SER A 59 5.94 -33.37 -11.31
N LEU A 60 7.22 -33.40 -11.67
CA LEU A 60 7.79 -32.62 -12.76
C LEU A 60 7.00 -32.89 -14.05
N SER A 61 6.41 -31.85 -14.63
CA SER A 61 5.94 -31.85 -16.02
C SER A 61 6.25 -30.50 -16.62
N ASP A 62 7.40 -30.42 -17.29
CA ASP A 62 7.74 -29.35 -18.20
C ASP A 62 6.76 -29.34 -19.37
N THR A 63 6.04 -28.24 -19.62
CA THR A 63 5.89 -27.73 -20.99
C THR A 63 5.63 -26.23 -21.00
N ASN A 64 6.53 -25.54 -21.71
CA ASN A 64 6.49 -24.17 -22.20
C ASN A 64 5.09 -23.58 -22.45
N LYS A 65 4.86 -22.35 -21.96
CA LYS A 65 3.92 -21.43 -22.63
C LYS A 65 4.54 -20.05 -22.82
N ALA A 66 5.15 -19.94 -24.00
CA ALA A 66 5.20 -18.79 -24.90
C ALA A 66 4.94 -17.39 -24.32
N ARG A 67 5.98 -16.56 -24.41
CA ARG A 67 5.84 -15.15 -24.83
C ARG A 67 5.01 -15.10 -26.11
N GLN A 68 3.86 -14.44 -26.10
CA GLN A 68 3.39 -13.69 -27.26
C GLN A 68 2.75 -12.38 -26.83
N ALA A 69 3.30 -11.32 -27.40
CA ALA A 69 2.79 -9.97 -27.38
C ALA A 69 1.54 -9.86 -28.27
N ALA A 70 0.57 -9.08 -27.80
CA ALA A 70 -0.44 -8.36 -28.57
C ALA A 70 -1.10 -7.40 -27.56
N LYS A 71 -1.39 -6.12 -27.79
CA LYS A 71 -1.45 -5.34 -29.02
C LYS A 71 -1.45 -3.86 -28.56
N LEU A 72 -0.77 -3.01 -29.32
CA LEU A 72 -0.76 -1.55 -29.17
C LEU A 72 -2.02 -0.91 -29.78
N ASN A 73 -2.28 0.33 -29.33
CA ASN A 73 -3.12 1.42 -29.88
C ASN A 73 -4.57 1.44 -29.36
N ASN A 74 -5.14 2.57 -28.91
CA ASN A 74 -4.93 3.99 -29.24
C ASN A 74 -5.34 4.84 -28.02
N ASP A 75 -4.55 5.85 -27.65
CA ASP A 75 -4.69 7.27 -28.07
C ASP A 75 -5.70 8.05 -27.22
N GLY A 76 -5.31 9.25 -26.79
CA GLY A 76 -6.20 10.20 -26.15
C GLY A 76 -5.70 10.83 -24.85
N SER A 77 -4.76 11.77 -24.98
CA SER A 77 -4.83 13.12 -24.37
C SER A 77 -4.75 13.23 -22.84
N THR A 78 -3.60 13.63 -22.26
CA THR A 78 -3.16 15.03 -21.96
C THR A 78 -3.38 15.37 -20.48
N THR A 79 -2.37 16.05 -19.91
CA THR A 79 -2.40 16.94 -18.73
C THR A 79 -2.38 16.20 -17.39
N SER A 80 -1.24 16.14 -16.70
CA SER A 80 -0.75 17.22 -15.83
C SER A 80 -1.87 17.80 -14.98
N THR A 81 -1.79 17.65 -13.66
CA THR A 81 -1.95 18.76 -12.69
C THR A 81 -1.73 18.22 -11.28
N SER A 82 -0.73 18.80 -10.62
CA SER A 82 -0.61 18.86 -9.16
C SER A 82 -1.94 19.27 -8.54
N ALA A 83 -2.38 18.53 -7.52
CA ALA A 83 -3.16 19.11 -6.43
C ALA A 83 -2.54 18.50 -5.17
N GLU A 84 -1.49 19.13 -4.65
CA GLU A 84 -1.64 20.11 -3.56
C GLU A 84 -2.71 19.67 -2.57
N VAL A 85 -2.24 19.12 -1.45
CA VAL A 85 -3.01 18.85 -0.24
C VAL A 85 -3.47 20.20 0.30
N GLN A 86 -4.56 20.73 -0.26
CA GLN A 86 -5.29 21.84 0.33
C GLN A 86 -6.11 21.26 1.48
N ASN A 87 -5.52 21.40 2.66
CA ASN A 87 -6.12 21.18 3.96
C ASN A 87 -7.31 22.14 4.14
N ASP A 88 -8.48 21.53 4.39
CA ASP A 88 -9.71 22.00 5.04
C ASP A 88 -10.20 23.46 4.85
N ASN A 89 -11.50 23.58 4.52
CA ASN A 89 -12.48 24.26 5.39
C ASN A 89 -13.93 24.25 4.84
N ASN A 90 -14.18 23.71 3.64
CA ASN A 90 -15.53 23.74 3.06
C ASN A 90 -16.01 22.37 2.54
N LEU A 91 -15.78 21.29 3.30
CA LEU A 91 -16.51 20.05 3.05
C LEU A 91 -17.92 20.19 3.61
N GLN A 92 -18.91 20.19 2.72
CA GLN A 92 -20.32 20.21 3.08
C GLN A 92 -20.89 18.79 3.15
N VAL A 93 -21.84 18.59 4.07
CA VAL A 93 -22.63 17.35 4.11
C VAL A 93 -23.35 17.19 2.78
N GLY A 94 -23.28 15.99 2.21
CA GLY A 94 -23.85 15.65 0.90
C GLY A 94 -22.88 15.81 -0.27
N GLN A 95 -21.70 16.41 -0.06
CA GLN A 95 -20.70 16.58 -1.10
C GLN A 95 -19.97 15.26 -1.41
N ASP A 96 -19.67 15.06 -2.69
CA ASP A 96 -18.79 13.99 -3.15
C ASP A 96 -17.33 14.34 -2.80
N SER A 97 -16.61 13.38 -2.25
CA SER A 97 -15.24 13.50 -1.75
C SER A 97 -14.51 12.18 -1.98
N TYR A 98 -13.22 12.13 -1.63
CA TYR A 98 -12.37 10.96 -1.81
C TYR A 98 -11.69 10.62 -0.51
N LEU A 99 -11.55 9.32 -0.25
CA LEU A 99 -10.74 8.83 0.86
C LEU A 99 -9.26 8.85 0.48
N ARG A 100 -8.44 9.58 1.22
CA ARG A 100 -6.99 9.63 1.05
C ARG A 100 -6.23 9.60 2.35
N LEU A 101 -5.19 8.78 2.41
CA LEU A 101 -4.27 8.79 3.55
C LEU A 101 -3.29 9.97 3.43
N PRO A 102 -2.99 10.68 4.53
CA PRO A 102 -2.03 11.78 4.50
C PRO A 102 -0.66 11.25 4.09
N ASN A 103 0.02 11.96 3.19
CA ASN A 103 1.34 11.62 2.65
C ASN A 103 1.43 10.29 1.87
N ILE A 104 0.30 9.69 1.48
CA ILE A 104 0.28 8.44 0.70
C ILE A 104 -0.66 8.58 -0.49
N SER A 105 -0.09 8.51 -1.69
CA SER A 105 -0.83 8.58 -2.96
C SER A 105 -0.99 7.22 -3.65
N ASP A 106 -0.56 6.12 -3.01
CA ASP A 106 -0.66 4.77 -3.57
C ASP A 106 -2.11 4.24 -3.47
N PRO A 107 -2.77 3.91 -4.59
CA PRO A 107 -4.12 3.32 -4.61
C PRO A 107 -4.16 1.89 -4.03
N GLY A 108 -3.01 1.22 -3.87
CA GLY A 108 -2.92 -0.11 -3.26
C GLY A 108 -3.17 -0.11 -1.75
N GLN A 109 -3.04 1.04 -1.09
CA GLN A 109 -3.19 1.16 0.35
C GLN A 109 -4.66 1.02 0.76
N LYS A 110 -4.91 0.28 1.85
CA LYS A 110 -6.26 0.05 2.38
C LYS A 110 -6.55 0.98 3.56
N ILE A 111 -7.76 1.54 3.56
CA ILE A 111 -8.31 2.42 4.59
C ILE A 111 -9.47 1.68 5.21
N CYS A 112 -9.43 1.43 6.51
CA CYS A 112 -10.49 0.71 7.22
C CYS A 112 -11.43 1.68 7.92
N LEU A 113 -12.72 1.43 7.75
CA LEU A 113 -13.81 2.22 8.29
C LEU A 113 -14.60 1.37 9.27
N GLY A 114 -15.02 1.98 10.38
CA GLY A 114 -15.94 1.36 11.34
C GLY A 114 -17.37 1.76 11.04
N THR A 115 -18.33 0.84 11.13
CA THR A 115 -19.76 1.19 11.05
C THR A 115 -20.22 2.05 12.23
N THR A 116 -19.54 1.92 13.37
CA THR A 116 -19.74 2.72 14.59
C THR A 116 -18.46 3.51 14.94
N THR A 117 -18.60 4.52 15.81
CA THR A 117 -17.45 5.27 16.34
C THR A 117 -16.53 4.38 17.18
N ASP A 118 -17.10 3.47 17.98
CA ASP A 118 -16.34 2.52 18.79
C ASP A 118 -15.51 1.56 17.94
N ASP A 119 -16.06 1.13 16.79
CA ASP A 119 -15.32 0.29 15.85
C ASP A 119 -14.20 1.09 15.18
N ALA A 120 -14.42 2.36 14.83
CA ALA A 120 -13.38 3.23 14.30
C ALA A 120 -12.23 3.43 15.30
N ASP A 121 -12.53 3.56 16.59
CA ASP A 121 -11.52 3.64 17.65
C ASP A 121 -10.73 2.32 17.80
N LYS A 122 -11.41 1.18 17.76
CA LYS A 122 -10.75 -0.15 17.78
C LYS A 122 -9.86 -0.35 16.56
N ILE A 123 -10.35 0.02 15.37
CA ILE A 123 -9.58 -0.01 14.12
C ILE A 123 -8.32 0.83 14.28
N THR A 124 -8.45 2.06 14.77
CA THR A 124 -7.33 2.98 14.97
C THR A 124 -6.29 2.39 15.94
N LYS A 125 -6.74 1.82 17.06
CA LYS A 125 -5.86 1.14 18.03
C LYS A 125 -5.15 -0.06 17.41
N ALA A 126 -5.86 -0.90 16.67
CA ALA A 126 -5.29 -2.05 15.97
C ALA A 126 -4.25 -1.63 14.93
N MET A 127 -4.54 -0.59 14.14
CA MET A 127 -3.59 -0.04 13.16
C MET A 127 -2.34 0.54 13.84
N LEU A 128 -2.49 1.28 14.94
CA LEU A 128 -1.35 1.82 15.71
C LEU A 128 -0.48 0.70 16.32
N ALA A 129 -1.10 -0.39 16.75
CA ALA A 129 -0.41 -1.56 17.28
C ALA A 129 0.20 -2.46 16.19
N ASN A 130 -0.07 -2.20 14.90
CA ASN A 130 0.19 -3.13 13.79
C ASN A 130 -0.45 -4.52 13.99
N ASP A 131 -1.59 -4.56 14.67
CA ASP A 131 -2.35 -5.77 14.92
C ASP A 131 -3.38 -6.02 13.81
N PHE A 132 -2.90 -6.63 12.73
CA PHE A 132 -3.76 -6.98 11.59
C PHE A 132 -4.77 -8.09 11.91
N LEU A 133 -4.51 -8.91 12.92
CA LEU A 133 -5.43 -9.99 13.30
C LEU A 133 -6.61 -9.42 14.08
N GLY A 134 -6.35 -8.55 15.05
CA GLY A 134 -7.39 -7.84 15.80
C GLY A 134 -8.29 -6.98 14.90
N LEU A 135 -7.76 -6.44 13.79
CA LEU A 135 -8.54 -5.70 12.81
C LEU A 135 -9.62 -6.57 12.12
N LEU A 136 -9.33 -7.86 11.91
CA LEU A 136 -10.27 -8.82 11.31
C LEU A 136 -11.36 -9.27 12.28
N GLU A 137 -11.13 -9.16 13.59
CA GLU A 137 -12.09 -9.53 14.64
C GLU A 137 -13.15 -8.45 14.89
N ILE A 138 -12.96 -7.24 14.34
CA ILE A 138 -13.92 -6.14 14.50
C ILE A 138 -15.07 -6.33 13.51
N PRO A 139 -16.29 -6.68 13.97
CA PRO A 139 -17.39 -7.06 13.06
C PRO A 139 -17.89 -5.91 12.20
N GLY A 140 -17.74 -4.66 12.67
CA GLY A 140 -18.10 -3.44 11.97
C GLY A 140 -16.99 -2.87 11.09
N ALA A 141 -15.82 -3.50 11.01
CA ALA A 141 -14.71 -3.00 10.23
C ALA A 141 -14.81 -3.47 8.78
N PHE A 142 -14.68 -2.53 7.84
CA PHE A 142 -14.48 -2.87 6.44
C PHE A 142 -13.45 -1.93 5.82
N CYS A 143 -12.59 -2.47 4.96
CA CYS A 143 -11.52 -1.70 4.35
C CYS A 143 -11.76 -1.45 2.86
N VAL A 144 -11.49 -0.22 2.41
CA VAL A 144 -11.57 0.20 1.01
C VAL A 144 -10.21 0.64 0.52
N SER A 145 -10.04 0.73 -0.80
CA SER A 145 -8.79 1.27 -1.37
C SER A 145 -8.70 2.79 -1.21
N ASN A 146 -7.47 3.28 -1.08
CA ASN A 146 -7.14 4.69 -1.19
C ASN A 146 -7.61 5.25 -2.54
N GLY A 147 -8.25 6.41 -2.52
CA GLY A 147 -8.89 7.03 -3.68
C GLY A 147 -10.36 6.65 -3.88
N THR A 148 -10.97 5.86 -2.98
CA THR A 148 -12.40 5.51 -3.06
C THR A 148 -13.26 6.76 -2.98
N LYS A 149 -14.22 6.88 -3.90
CA LYS A 149 -15.16 8.00 -3.93
C LYS A 149 -16.23 7.78 -2.86
N VAL A 150 -16.41 8.79 -2.03
CA VAL A 150 -17.34 8.76 -0.91
C VAL A 150 -18.19 10.02 -0.89
N LYS A 151 -19.35 9.94 -0.23
CA LYS A 151 -20.21 11.08 0.06
C LYS A 151 -20.16 11.35 1.55
N LEU A 152 -19.88 12.58 1.93
CA LEU A 152 -19.89 12.98 3.34
C LEU A 152 -21.35 13.00 3.84
N ILE A 153 -21.66 12.23 4.88
CA ILE A 153 -23.01 12.19 5.49
C ILE A 153 -23.04 13.03 6.76
N GLU A 154 -22.00 12.93 7.57
CA GLU A 154 -21.98 13.52 8.91
C GLU A 154 -20.60 14.06 9.22
N LYS A 155 -20.56 15.21 9.88
CA LYS A 155 -19.34 15.89 10.26
C LYS A 155 -19.33 16.01 11.77
N ASP A 156 -18.73 15.02 12.42
CA ASP A 156 -18.38 15.10 13.83
C ASP A 156 -16.86 15.27 13.97
N PHE A 157 -16.44 15.84 15.09
CA PHE A 157 -15.02 15.97 15.40
C PHE A 157 -14.67 14.94 16.47
N PRO A 158 -13.65 14.07 16.27
CA PRO A 158 -12.66 14.06 15.18
C PRO A 158 -13.00 13.12 13.99
N LEU A 159 -14.17 12.48 13.98
CA LEU A 159 -14.54 11.47 12.99
C LEU A 159 -15.62 11.96 12.01
N ARG A 160 -15.44 11.69 10.72
CA ARG A 160 -16.46 11.94 9.69
C ARG A 160 -17.16 10.66 9.30
N ARG A 161 -18.46 10.72 9.11
CA ARG A 161 -19.23 9.61 8.53
C ARG A 161 -19.34 9.78 7.04
N VAL A 162 -18.87 8.78 6.30
CA VAL A 162 -18.87 8.78 4.84
C VAL A 162 -19.64 7.58 4.32
N ARG A 163 -20.29 7.73 3.16
CA ARG A 163 -20.90 6.64 2.40
C ARG A 163 -20.09 6.37 1.15
N ILE A 164 -19.82 5.12 0.86
CA ILE A 164 -19.13 4.74 -0.37
C ILE A 164 -20.05 4.93 -1.55
N VAL A 165 -19.61 5.73 -2.52
CA VAL A 165 -20.32 5.97 -3.79
C VAL A 165 -19.74 5.09 -4.88
N GLU A 166 -18.41 5.00 -4.95
CA GLU A 166 -17.72 4.27 -6.01
C GLU A 166 -16.37 3.76 -5.50
N GLY A 167 -16.14 2.45 -5.65
CA GLY A 167 -14.89 1.80 -5.30
C GLY A 167 -13.86 1.91 -6.41
N VAL A 168 -12.58 2.06 -6.06
CA VAL A 168 -11.47 2.10 -7.05
C VAL A 168 -11.24 0.73 -7.67
N ASN A 169 -11.31 -0.32 -6.85
CA ASN A 169 -11.11 -1.70 -7.30
C ASN A 169 -12.44 -2.44 -7.35
N LYS A 170 -12.48 -3.54 -8.11
CA LYS A 170 -13.65 -4.44 -8.19
C LYS A 170 -14.07 -5.01 -6.82
N ILE A 171 -13.12 -5.13 -5.90
CA ILE A 171 -13.31 -5.61 -4.51
C ILE A 171 -13.80 -4.50 -3.56
N ASP A 172 -13.90 -3.26 -4.04
CA ASP A 172 -14.51 -2.18 -3.27
C ASP A 172 -15.95 -1.91 -3.77
N SER A 173 -16.33 -2.46 -4.92
CA SER A 173 -17.65 -2.27 -5.53
C SER A 173 -18.78 -2.94 -4.73
N ASP A 174 -18.48 -4.02 -4.01
CA ASP A 174 -19.38 -4.70 -3.05
C ASP A 174 -19.68 -3.83 -1.81
N LYS A 175 -18.84 -2.82 -1.54
CA LYS A 175 -18.99 -1.92 -0.39
C LYS A 175 -19.73 -0.63 -0.75
N VAL A 176 -20.09 -0.44 -2.01
CA VAL A 176 -20.88 0.71 -2.45
C VAL A 176 -22.22 0.73 -1.70
N GLY A 177 -22.56 1.90 -1.14
CA GLY A 177 -23.73 2.08 -0.29
C GLY A 177 -23.47 1.87 1.21
N LEU A 178 -22.37 1.19 1.60
CA LEU A 178 -21.98 1.10 3.00
C LEU A 178 -21.52 2.46 3.51
N SER A 179 -21.75 2.68 4.81
CA SER A 179 -21.38 3.91 5.50
C SER A 179 -20.48 3.58 6.68
N GLY A 180 -19.46 4.39 6.91
CA GLY A 180 -18.53 4.18 8.00
C GLY A 180 -17.86 5.47 8.44
N TRP A 181 -17.26 5.41 9.62
CA TRP A 181 -16.55 6.48 10.27
C TRP A 181 -15.07 6.43 9.91
N VAL A 182 -14.52 7.60 9.60
CA VAL A 182 -13.12 7.80 9.28
C VAL A 182 -12.57 9.04 9.97
N PRO A 183 -11.25 9.08 10.23
CA PRO A 183 -10.59 10.29 10.66
C PRO A 183 -10.83 11.47 9.70
N LEU A 184 -10.94 12.66 10.26
CA LEU A 184 -11.22 13.90 9.55
C LEU A 184 -10.27 14.13 8.37
N GLU A 185 -8.99 13.85 8.59
CA GLU A 185 -7.88 14.04 7.67
C GLU A 185 -7.92 13.10 6.46
N PHE A 186 -8.75 12.06 6.50
CA PHE A 186 -8.82 11.09 5.40
C PHE A 186 -9.80 11.48 4.31
N VAL A 187 -10.62 12.52 4.51
CA VAL A 187 -11.64 12.92 3.53
C VAL A 187 -11.20 14.19 2.85
N VAL A 188 -10.91 14.10 1.55
CA VAL A 188 -10.47 15.22 0.72
C VAL A 188 -11.46 15.51 -0.41
N THR A 189 -11.63 16.79 -0.74
CA THR A 189 -12.36 17.20 -1.95
C THR A 189 -11.41 17.18 -3.14
N ASN A 190 -11.96 16.93 -4.33
CA ASN A 190 -11.23 17.10 -5.59
C ASN A 190 -11.21 18.57 -6.01
#